data_AF-T1A5T4-F1
#
_entry.id   AF-T1A5T4-F1
#
_cell.length_a   1.000
_cell.length_b   1.000
_cell.length_c   1.000
_cell.angle_alpha   90.00
_cell.angle_beta   90.00
_cell.angle_gamma   90.00
#
_symmetry.space_group_name_H-M   'P 1'
#
loop_
_entity.id
_entity.type
_entity.pdbx_description
1 polymer ?
#
loop_
_entity_poly.entity_id
_entity_poly.type
_entity_poly.pdbx_seq_one_letter_code
_entity_poly.pdbx_strand_id
1 'polypeptide(L)' 'MTRLLIIGGSDAGISAALQAHESDPRAEISVLLADA' A
#
# COMPACT_ATOMS: atom_id res chain seq x y z
N MET A 1 15.08 -5.26 -1.29
CA MET A 1 14.06 -4.20 -1.45
C MET A 1 12.72 -4.88 -1.35
N THR A 2 11.84 -4.39 -0.48
CA THR A 2 10.52 -5.00 -0.27
C THR A 2 9.54 -4.43 -1.29
N ARG A 3 8.83 -5.31 -1.99
CA ARG A 3 7.72 -4.96 -2.88
C ARG A 3 6.42 -5.35 -2.20
N LEU A 4 5.55 -4.38 -1.98
CA LEU A 4 4.30 -4.56 -1.25
C LEU A 4 3.11 -4.24 -2.16
N LEU A 5 2.26 -5.25 -2.38
CA LEU A 5 0.97 -5.09 -3.06
C LEU A 5 -0.15 -5.08 -2.03
N ILE A 6 -0.93 -4.01 -2.01
CA ILE A 6 -2.13 -3.85 -1.20
C ILE A 6 -3.34 -3.95 -2.12
N ILE A 7 -4.31 -4.79 -1.78
CA ILE A 7 -5.54 -4.99 -2.55
C ILE A 7 -6.70 -4.35 -1.77
N GLY A 8 -7.34 -3.35 -2.37
CA GLY A 8 -8.36 -2.52 -1.75
C GLY A 8 -7.84 -1.11 -1.44
N GLY A 9 -8.55 -0.10 -1.92
CA GLY A 9 -8.22 1.32 -1.74
C GLY A 9 -9.17 2.08 -0.80
N SER A 10 -9.90 1.36 0.06
CA SER A 10 -10.62 1.99 1.17
C SER A 10 -9.65 2.48 2.25
N ASP A 11 -10.18 3.06 3.32
CA ASP A 11 -9.38 3.62 4.42
C ASP A 11 -8.35 2.64 4.96
N ALA A 12 -8.72 1.37 5.16
CA ALA A 12 -7.80 0.35 5.67
C ALA A 12 -6.61 0.11 4.73
N GLY A 13 -6.85 0.08 3.41
CA GLY A 13 -5.80 -0.11 2.41
C GLY A 13 -4.84 1.07 2.36
N ILE A 14 -5.37 2.29 2.41
CA ILE A 14 -4.56 3.51 2.43
C ILE A 14 -3.77 3.65 3.73
N SER A 15 -4.38 3.38 4.88
CA SER A 15 -3.67 3.37 6.18
C SER A 15 -2.52 2.36 6.19
N ALA A 16 -2.71 1.17 5.61
CA ALA A 16 -1.64 0.17 5.48
C ALA A 16 -0.49 0.67 4.58
N ALA A 17 -0.81 1.34 3.47
CA ALA A 17 0.20 1.90 2.56
C ALA A 17 1.05 2.99 3.23
N LEU A 18 0.38 3.90 3.95
CA LEU A 18 1.06 4.96 4.70
C LEU A 18 1.96 4.38 5.79
N GLN A 19 1.45 3.44 6.60
CA GLN A 19 2.23 2.80 7.63
C GLN A 19 3.45 2.05 7.06
N ALA A 20 3.28 1.37 5.93
CA ALA A 20 4.37 0.68 5.25
C ALA A 20 5.47 1.67 4.82
N HIS A 21 5.10 2.82 4.24
CA HIS A 21 6.05 3.86 3.86
C HIS A 21 6.77 4.47 5.06
N GLU A 22 6.06 4.73 6.16
CA GLU A 22 6.67 5.23 7.40
C GLU A 22 7.68 4.24 7.99
N SER A 23 7.38 2.94 7.91
CA SER A 23 8.25 1.88 8.45
C SER A 23 9.49 1.59 7.60
N ASP A 24 9.34 1.64 6.27
CA ASP A 24 10.44 1.51 5.31
C ASP A 24 10.18 2.42 4.11
N PRO A 25 10.78 3.64 4.11
CA PRO A 25 10.62 4.58 3.00
C PRO A 25 11.15 4.08 1.65
N ARG A 26 11.91 2.98 1.63
CA ARG A 26 12.45 2.36 0.41
C ARG A 26 11.56 1.24 -0.13
N ALA A 27 10.47 0.90 0.56
CA ALA A 27 9.52 -0.09 0.08
C ALA A 27 8.84 0.43 -1.21
N GLU A 28 8.74 -0.45 -2.20
CA GLU A 28 7.98 -0.18 -3.42
C GLU A 28 6.54 -0.63 -3.18
N ILE A 29 5.65 0.33 -2.95
CA ILE A 29 4.26 0.10 -2.54
C ILE A 29 3.34 0.33 -3.73
N SER A 30 2.43 -0.62 -3.97
CA SER A 30 1.38 -0.52 -4.98
C SER A 30 0.02 -0.81 -4.34
N VAL A 31 -0.98 0.01 -4.63
CA VAL A 31 -2.37 -0.21 -4.18
C VAL A 31 -3.22 -0.52 -5.41
N LEU A 32 -3.86 -1.70 -5.40
CA LEU A 32 -4.73 -2.16 -6.47
C LEU A 32 -6.19 -2.00 -6.05
N LEU A 33 -6.98 -1.33 -6.90
CA LEU A 33 -8.41 -1.17 -6.74
C LEU A 33 -9.14 -1.97 -7.83
N ALA A 34 -10.34 -2.44 -7.50
CA ALA A 34 -11.24 -2.99 -8.52
C ALA A 34 -11.65 -1.86 -9.48
N ASP A 35 -11.74 -2.17 -10.76
CA ASP A 35 -12.43 -1.33 -11.74
C ASP A 35 -13.94 -1.42 -11.50
N ALA A 36 -14.68 -0.37 -11.88
CA ALA A 36 -16.13 -0.28 -11.69
C ALA A 36 -16.92 -1.20 -12.63
#